data_AF-A9E3M4-F1
#
_entry.id   AF-A9E3M4-F1
#
_cell.length_a   1.000
_cell.length_b   1.000
_cell.length_c   1.000
_cell.angle_alpha   90.00
_cell.angle_beta   90.00
_cell.angle_gamma   90.00
#
_symmetry.space_group_name_H-M   'P 1'
#
loop_
_entity.id
_entity.type
_entity.pdbx_description
1 polymer ?
#
loop_
_entity_poly.entity_id
_entity_poly.type
_entity_poly.pdbx_seq_one_letter_code
_entity_poly.pdbx_strand_id
1 'polypeptide(L)' 'MATIFSEVTDFEKTKFISRSDKITASREAKRLILSLNEIYKQKKDPAIMEIMKRLTTLKRKYEKRLK' A
#
# COMPACT_ATOMS: atom_id res chain seq x y z
N MET A 1 10.83 -8.25 14.22
CA MET A 1 9.65 -8.48 13.37
C MET A 1 9.03 -7.12 13.08
N ALA A 2 9.15 -6.60 11.85
CA ALA A 2 8.51 -5.34 11.49
C ALA A 2 6.99 -5.54 11.42
N THR A 3 6.23 -4.61 11.98
CA THR A 3 4.76 -4.63 11.91
C THR A 3 4.29 -4.18 10.53
N ILE A 4 3.19 -4.72 10.01
CA ILE A 4 2.62 -4.29 8.72
C ILE A 4 2.42 -2.76 8.67
N PHE A 5 2.06 -2.14 9.80
CA PHE A 5 1.87 -0.69 9.89
C PHE A 5 3.15 0.13 9.72
N SER A 6 4.31 -0.39 10.13
CA SER A 6 5.59 0.28 9.87
C SER A 6 5.94 0.22 8.39
N GLU A 7 5.73 -0.93 7.73
CA GLU A 7 5.93 -1.05 6.28
C GLU A 7 5.04 -0.08 5.48
N VAL A 8 3.78 0.09 5.91
CA VAL A 8 2.88 1.08 5.31
C VAL A 8 3.45 2.49 5.43
N THR A 9 3.96 2.85 6.62
CA THR A 9 4.52 4.18 6.88
C THR A 9 5.77 4.42 6.03
N ASP A 10 6.63 3.42 5.90
CA ASP A 10 7.85 3.50 5.09
C ASP A 10 7.52 3.58 3.60
N PHE A 11 6.51 2.83 3.14
CA PHE A 11 6.00 2.92 1.78
C PHE A 11 5.45 4.31 1.45
N GLU A 12 4.67 4.92 2.35
CA GLU A 12 4.12 6.27 2.16
C GLU A 12 5.21 7.36 2.13
N LYS A 13 6.32 7.17 2.84
CA LYS A 13 7.48 8.08 2.82
C LYS A 13 8.37 7.88 1.59
N THR A 14 8.38 6.68 1.02
CA THR A 14 9.25 6.34 -0.11
C THR A 14 8.78 7.01 -1.39
N LYS A 15 9.71 7.70 -2.08
CA LYS A 15 9.44 8.32 -3.38
C LYS A 15 9.82 7.37 -4.50
N PHE A 16 8.82 6.92 -5.26
CA PHE A 16 9.02 6.08 -6.44
C PHE A 16 9.09 6.94 -7.72
N ILE A 17 10.30 7.07 -8.27
CA ILE A 17 10.59 8.04 -9.35
C ILE A 17 10.64 7.33 -10.71
N SER A 18 11.45 6.29 -10.84
CA SER A 18 11.66 5.60 -12.11
C SER A 18 10.47 4.72 -12.51
N ARG A 19 10.46 4.25 -13.77
CA ARG A 19 9.42 3.35 -14.27
C ARG A 19 9.44 2.01 -13.54
N SER A 20 10.62 1.43 -13.31
CA SER A 20 10.80 0.20 -12.54
C SER A 20 10.34 0.38 -11.09
N ASP A 21 10.67 1.50 -10.47
CA ASP A 21 10.25 1.80 -9.08
C ASP A 21 8.73 1.85 -8.97
N LYS A 22 8.05 2.47 -9.93
CA LYS A 22 6.58 2.55 -9.96
C LYS A 22 5.92 1.17 -10.14
N ILE A 23 6.55 0.26 -10.89
CA ILE A 23 6.08 -1.13 -11.02
C ILE A 23 6.22 -1.84 -9.67
N THR A 24 7.38 -1.72 -9.02
CA THR A 24 7.62 -2.28 -7.68
C THR A 24 6.65 -1.69 -6.66
N ALA A 25 6.43 -0.38 -6.69
CA ALA A 25 5.50 0.31 -5.81
C ALA A 25 4.06 -0.18 -5.95
N SER A 26 3.61 -0.45 -7.19
CA SER A 26 2.27 -0.99 -7.43
C SER A 26 2.11 -2.39 -6.84
N ARG A 27 3.13 -3.25 -7.01
CA ARG A 27 3.16 -4.61 -6.44
C ARG A 27 3.18 -4.58 -4.91
N GLU A 28 4.01 -3.72 -4.33
CA GLU A 28 4.13 -3.56 -2.89
C GLU A 28 2.85 -2.99 -2.27
N ALA A 29 2.25 -1.97 -2.86
CA ALA A 29 0.95 -1.46 -2.42
C ALA A 29 -0.12 -2.56 -2.42
N LYS A 30 -0.14 -3.43 -3.46
CA LYS A 30 -1.06 -4.58 -3.50
C LYS A 30 -0.77 -5.58 -2.36
N ARG A 31 0.50 -5.88 -2.08
CA ARG A 31 0.92 -6.74 -0.96
C ARG A 31 0.39 -6.19 0.36
N LEU A 32 0.65 -4.92 0.64
CA LEU A 32 0.24 -4.24 1.87
C LEU A 32 -1.28 -4.22 2.05
N ILE A 33 -2.04 -3.94 0.98
CA ILE A 33 -3.51 -3.95 1.02
C ILE A 33 -4.04 -5.35 1.39
N LEU A 34 -3.50 -6.41 0.79
CA LEU A 34 -3.93 -7.78 1.10
C LEU A 34 -3.57 -8.17 2.54
N SER A 35 -2.39 -7.81 3.02
CA SER A 35 -1.99 -8.05 4.40
C SER A 35 -2.88 -7.29 5.40
N LEU A 36 -3.22 -6.03 5.10
CA LEU A 36 -4.15 -5.24 5.92
C LEU A 36 -5.56 -5.83 5.92
N ASN A 37 -6.01 -6.41 4.80
CA ASN A 37 -7.31 -7.06 4.72
C ASN A 37 -7.43 -8.26 5.68
N GLU A 38 -6.37 -9.05 5.85
CA GLU A 38 -6.36 -10.15 6.82
C GLU A 38 -6.49 -9.65 8.27
N ILE A 39 -5.84 -8.52 8.60
CA ILE A 39 -5.97 -7.88 9.92
C ILE A 39 -7.39 -7.30 10.08
N TYR A 40 -7.92 -6.65 9.03
CA TYR A 40 -9.27 -6.08 9.05
C TYR A 40 -10.34 -7.15 9.25
N LYS A 41 -10.22 -8.33 8.64
CA LYS A 41 -11.18 -9.43 8.85
C LYS A 41 -11.32 -9.83 10.31
N GLN A 42 -10.22 -9.76 11.07
CA GLN A 42 -10.19 -10.12 12.49
C GLN A 42 -10.65 -8.97 13.39
N LYS A 43 -10.11 -7.76 13.16
CA LYS A 43 -10.34 -6.60 14.06
C LYS A 43 -11.54 -5.74 13.67
N LYS A 44 -11.95 -5.77 12.39
CA LYS A 44 -12.97 -4.91 11.77
C LYS A 44 -12.80 -3.42 12.07
N ASP A 45 -11.55 -2.99 12.24
CA ASP A 45 -11.21 -1.61 12.61
C ASP A 45 -11.34 -0.69 11.38
N PRO A 46 -12.20 0.35 11.42
CA PRO A 46 -12.34 1.33 10.36
C PRO A 46 -11.02 2.03 9.98
N ALA A 47 -10.08 2.19 10.91
CA ALA A 47 -8.79 2.82 10.62
C ALA A 47 -7.98 2.02 9.60
N ILE A 48 -8.06 0.68 9.63
CA ILE A 48 -7.39 -0.19 8.67
C ILE A 48 -7.99 0.00 7.26
N MET A 49 -9.31 0.16 7.17
CA MET A 49 -9.99 0.44 5.92
C MET A 49 -9.53 1.77 5.31
N GLU A 50 -9.37 2.82 6.12
CA GLU A 50 -8.86 4.11 5.65
C GLU A 50 -7.43 4.00 5.11
N ILE A 51 -6.55 3.25 5.78
CA ILE A 51 -5.21 2.97 5.28
C ILE A 51 -5.26 2.24 3.91
N MET A 52 -6.10 1.21 3.77
CA MET A 52 -6.27 0.49 2.51
C MET A 52 -6.76 1.39 1.37
N LYS A 53 -7.70 2.32 1.64
CA LYS A 53 -8.18 3.30 0.66
C LYS A 53 -7.07 4.23 0.19
N ARG A 54 -6.22 4.73 1.11
CA ARG A 54 -5.05 5.55 0.76
C ARG A 54 -4.06 4.79 -0.12
N LEU A 55 -3.70 3.56 0.27
CA LEU A 55 -2.81 2.69 -0.52
C LEU A 55 -3.38 2.39 -1.91
N THR A 56 -4.69 2.15 -2.00
CA THR A 56 -5.38 1.91 -3.29
C THR A 56 -5.28 3.13 -4.21
N THR A 57 -5.40 4.33 -3.66
CA THR A 57 -5.27 5.58 -4.41
C THR A 57 -3.83 5.77 -4.92
N LEU A 58 -2.83 5.52 -4.06
CA LEU A 58 -1.42 5.55 -4.44
C LEU A 58 -1.10 4.52 -5.54
N LYS A 59 -1.55 3.27 -5.37
CA LYS A 59 -1.38 2.21 -6.38
C LYS A 59 -1.94 2.62 -7.74
N ARG A 60 -3.18 3.12 -7.79
CA ARG A 60 -3.82 3.61 -9.02
C ARG A 60 -3.02 4.74 -9.67
N LYS A 61 -2.45 5.66 -8.86
CA LYS A 61 -1.60 6.75 -9.36
C LYS A 61 -0.34 6.22 -10.04
N TYR A 62 0.30 5.19 -9.49
CA TYR A 62 1.47 4.57 -10.10
C TYR A 62 1.11 3.80 -11.37
N GLU A 63 0.02 3.03 -11.36
CA GLU A 63 -0.46 2.29 -12.54
C GLU A 63 -0.85 3.21 -13.70
N LYS A 64 -1.55 4.33 -13.43
CA LYS A 64 -1.88 5.33 -14.46
C LYS A 64 -0.66 5.94 -15.14
N ARG A 65 0.49 6.00 -14.44
CA ARG A 65 1.76 6.52 -14.98
C ARG A 65 2.57 5.47 -15.76
N LEU A 66 2.09 4.23 -15.80
CA LEU A 66 2.71 3.11 -16.52
C LEU A 66 1.97 2.75 -17.82
N LYS A 67 0.71 3.17 -17.95
CA LYS A 67 -0.09 3.10 -19.17
C LYS A 67 0.30 4.25 -20.09
#